data_AF-A0AAX4FTC4-F1
#
_entry.id   AF-A0AAX4FTC4-F1
#
_cell.length_a   1.000
_cell.length_b   1.000
_cell.length_c   1.000
_cell.angle_alpha   90.00
_cell.angle_beta   90.00
_cell.angle_gamma   90.00
#
_symmetry.space_group_name_H-M   'P 1'
#
loop_
_entity.id
_entity.type
_entity.pdbx_description
1 polymer ?
#
loop_
_entity_poly.entity_id
_entity_poly.type
_entity_poly.pdbx_seq_one_letter_code
_entity_poly.pdbx_strand_id
1 'polypeptide(L)'
;MGGEVYQAQVLRNFFDTITGTDRNLTRIYMCVVSLAKLRMEPPEKMTFLIDQLRKSRQKRELSVDIIDYMCDVARDLEITTVQTAFGVRDVNRVADEFSGISLDSL
;
A
#
# COMPACT_ATOMS: atom_id res chain seq x y z
N MET A 1 4.25 -13.55 -11.36
CA MET A 1 3.50 -12.44 -11.95
C MET A 1 2.14 -12.18 -11.29
N GLY A 2 1.24 -13.15 -11.10
CA GLY A 2 -0.08 -12.87 -10.49
C GLY A 2 -0.05 -12.40 -9.02
N GLY A 3 0.82 -13.00 -8.19
CA GLY A 3 0.88 -12.70 -6.74
C GLY A 3 1.28 -11.26 -6.40
N GLU A 4 2.22 -10.67 -7.14
CA GLU A 4 2.68 -9.30 -6.94
C GLU A 4 1.59 -8.27 -7.26
N VAL A 5 0.79 -8.51 -8.31
CA VAL A 5 -0.34 -7.64 -8.67
C VAL A 5 -1.39 -7.62 -7.55
N TYR A 6 -1.70 -8.78 -6.96
CA TYR A 6 -2.60 -8.86 -5.82
C TYR A 6 -2.04 -8.16 -4.58
N GLN A 7 -0.74 -8.30 -4.31
CA GLN A 7 -0.09 -7.58 -3.20
C GLN A 7 -0.16 -6.06 -3.41
N ALA A 8 0.13 -5.57 -4.63
CA ALA A 8 0.01 -4.16 -4.98
C ALA A 8 -1.43 -3.63 -4.82
N GLN A 9 -2.43 -4.41 -5.22
CA GLN A 9 -3.84 -4.05 -5.04
C GLN A 9 -4.23 -3.95 -3.56
N VAL A 10 -3.77 -4.90 -2.74
CA VAL A 10 -4.05 -4.90 -1.29
C VAL A 10 -3.36 -3.71 -0.60
N LEU A 11 -2.12 -3.37 -1.00
CA LEU A 11 -1.43 -2.18 -0.53
C LEU A 11 -2.19 -0.90 -0.88
N ARG A 12 -2.65 -0.77 -2.13
CA ARG A 12 -3.47 0.38 -2.57
C ARG A 12 -4.71 0.54 -1.70
N ASN A 13 -5.48 -0.54 -1.55
CA ASN A 13 -6.69 -0.54 -0.74
C ASN A 13 -6.43 -0.16 0.72
N PHE A 14 -5.29 -0.59 1.28
CA PHE A 14 -4.89 -0.19 2.62
C PHE A 14 -4.62 1.31 2.71
N PHE A 15 -3.79 1.86 1.81
CA PHE A 15 -3.46 3.29 1.81
C PHE A 15 -4.70 4.15 1.60
N ASP A 16 -5.55 3.80 0.62
CA ASP A 16 -6.82 4.48 0.37
C ASP A 16 -7.75 4.45 1.61
N THR A 17 -7.73 3.36 2.39
CA THR A 17 -8.54 3.23 3.61
C THR A 17 -8.00 4.08 4.76
N ILE A 18 -6.68 4.24 4.91
CA ILE A 18 -6.11 5.02 6.02
C ILE A 18 -6.07 6.52 5.74
N THR A 19 -6.01 6.93 4.46
CA THR A 19 -6.02 8.35 4.04
C THR A 19 -7.42 8.84 3.68
N GLY A 20 -8.38 7.94 3.47
CA GLY A 20 -9.77 8.27 3.20
C GLY A 20 -10.52 8.82 4.41
N THR A 21 -11.71 9.38 4.15
CA THR A 21 -12.58 9.97 5.18
C THR A 21 -13.29 8.91 6.04
N ASP A 22 -13.40 7.67 5.57
CA ASP A 22 -13.99 6.53 6.29
C ASP A 22 -12.91 5.51 6.68
N ARG A 23 -12.18 5.83 7.76
CA ARG A 23 -11.11 4.99 8.28
C ARG A 23 -11.68 3.74 8.93
N ASN A 24 -11.93 2.72 8.12
CA ASN A 24 -12.57 1.49 8.53
C ASN A 24 -11.53 0.44 9.01
N LEU A 25 -11.47 0.22 10.34
CA LEU A 25 -10.54 -0.73 10.96
C LEU A 25 -10.72 -2.18 10.49
N THR A 26 -11.93 -2.58 10.09
CA THR A 26 -12.17 -3.93 9.53
C THR A 26 -11.53 -4.07 8.15
N ARG A 27 -11.60 -3.02 7.30
CA ARG A 27 -10.91 -3.01 6.00
C ARG A 27 -9.40 -3.02 6.17
N ILE A 28 -8.88 -2.23 7.11
CA ILE A 28 -7.45 -2.23 7.47
C ILE A 28 -7.02 -3.63 7.90
N TYR A 29 -7.78 -4.27 8.79
CA TYR A 29 -7.53 -5.64 9.23
C TYR A 29 -7.46 -6.63 8.07
N MET A 30 -8.44 -6.59 7.17
CA MET A 30 -8.48 -7.47 6.00
C MET A 30 -7.27 -7.24 5.09
N CYS A 31 -6.87 -5.99 4.84
CA CYS A 31 -5.72 -5.70 3.97
C CYS A 31 -4.43 -6.26 4.56
N VAL A 32 -4.16 -6.01 5.84
CA VAL A 32 -2.93 -6.47 6.51
C VAL A 32 -2.86 -7.99 6.55
N VAL A 33 -3.95 -8.67 6.93
CA VAL A 33 -3.97 -10.13 7.04
C VAL A 33 -3.88 -10.78 5.66
N SER A 34 -4.59 -10.26 4.66
CA SER A 34 -4.49 -10.76 3.29
C SER A 34 -3.08 -10.60 2.72
N LEU A 35 -2.44 -9.45 2.95
CA LEU A 35 -1.07 -9.21 2.48
C LEU A 35 -0.07 -10.14 3.16
N ALA A 36 -0.15 -10.28 4.49
CA ALA A 36 0.71 -11.20 5.24
C ALA A 36 0.54 -12.67 4.80
N LYS A 37 -0.69 -13.07 4.44
CA LYS A 37 -0.94 -14.40 3.85
C LYS A 37 -0.34 -14.54 2.45
N LEU A 38 -0.50 -13.52 1.59
CA LEU A 38 0.06 -13.53 0.24
C LEU A 38 1.60 -13.62 0.23
N ARG A 39 2.23 -13.08 1.27
CA ARG A 39 3.69 -13.15 1.46
C ARG A 39 4.17 -14.37 2.23
N MET A 40 3.25 -15.26 2.64
CA MET A 40 3.57 -16.44 3.43
C MET A 40 4.37 -16.07 4.69
N GLU A 41 4.00 -14.97 5.35
CA GLU A 41 4.65 -14.51 6.58
C GLU A 41 4.60 -15.61 7.65
N PRO A 42 5.67 -15.76 8.46
CA PRO A 42 5.72 -16.81 9.45
C PRO A 42 4.63 -16.62 10.52
N PRO A 43 4.17 -17.70 11.17
CA PRO A 43 3.05 -17.65 12.14
C PRO A 43 3.26 -16.65 13.28
N GLU A 44 4.50 -16.45 13.71
CA GLU A 44 4.89 -15.50 14.75
C GLU A 44 4.61 -14.04 14.30
N LYS A 45 4.99 -13.71 13.06
CA LYS A 45 4.75 -12.38 12.47
C LYS A 45 3.25 -12.16 12.26
N MET A 46 2.53 -13.17 11.77
CA MET A 46 1.07 -13.10 11.62
C MET A 46 0.37 -12.83 12.97
N THR A 47 0.78 -13.53 14.02
CA THR A 47 0.24 -13.36 15.37
C THR A 47 0.51 -11.96 15.91
N PHE A 48 1.74 -11.46 15.71
CA PHE A 48 2.11 -10.09 16.07
C PHE A 48 1.24 -9.04 15.35
N LEU A 49 1.06 -9.16 14.04
CA LEU A 49 0.24 -8.23 13.25
C LEU A 49 -1.22 -8.23 13.72
N ILE A 50 -1.79 -9.42 14.01
CA ILE A 50 -3.16 -9.54 14.53
C ILE A 50 -3.29 -8.88 15.90
N ASP A 51 -2.32 -9.06 16.79
CA ASP A 51 -2.32 -8.43 18.11
C ASP A 51 -2.25 -6.90 18.01
N GLN A 52 -1.38 -6.37 17.14
CA GLN A 52 -1.29 -4.93 16.87
C GLN A 52 -2.59 -4.36 16.30
N LEU A 53 -3.27 -5.09 15.42
CA LEU A 53 -4.58 -4.69 14.89
C LEU A 53 -5.66 -4.71 15.99
N ARG A 54 -5.63 -5.68 16.90
CA ARG A 54 -6.57 -5.73 18.05
C ARG A 54 -6.35 -4.54 18.98
N LYS A 55 -5.10 -4.24 19.32
CA LYS A 55 -4.73 -3.05 20.11
C LYS A 55 -5.15 -1.77 19.41
N SER A 56 -4.96 -1.70 18.09
CA SER A 56 -5.37 -0.55 17.28
C SER A 56 -6.88 -0.33 17.34
N ARG A 57 -7.67 -1.41 17.33
CA ARG A 57 -9.13 -1.35 17.47
C ARG A 57 -9.57 -0.89 18.86
N GLN A 58 -8.87 -1.30 19.91
CA GLN A 58 -9.17 -0.88 21.28
C GLN A 58 -8.84 0.60 21.50
N LYS A 59 -7.70 1.05 20.98
CA LYS A 59 -7.22 2.44 21.14
C LYS A 59 -7.84 3.42 20.15
N ARG A 60 -8.51 2.91 19.09
CA ARG A 60 -8.99 3.68 17.93
C ARG A 60 -7.88 4.42 17.17
N GLU A 61 -6.64 3.93 17.30
CA GLU A 61 -5.45 4.48 16.68
C GLU A 61 -4.70 3.36 16.00
N LEU A 62 -4.21 3.58 14.79
CA LEU A 62 -3.46 2.57 14.06
C LEU A 62 -2.04 2.48 14.62
N SER A 63 -1.61 1.27 14.97
CA SER A 63 -0.25 1.03 15.42
C SER A 63 0.77 1.37 14.33
N VAL A 64 1.86 2.02 14.73
CA VAL A 64 2.99 2.34 13.85
C VAL A 64 3.59 1.06 13.25
N ASP A 65 3.61 -0.03 14.02
CA ASP A 65 4.09 -1.34 13.56
C ASP A 65 3.34 -1.85 12.31
N ILE A 66 2.04 -1.52 12.20
CA ILE A 66 1.22 -1.89 11.03
C ILE A 66 1.59 -1.02 9.82
N ILE A 67 1.82 0.27 10.05
CA ILE A 67 2.21 1.20 8.98
C ILE A 67 3.59 0.81 8.46
N ASP A 68 4.55 0.56 9.36
CA ASP A 68 5.91 0.15 9.00
C ASP A 68 5.91 -1.13 8.19
N TYR A 69 5.17 -2.15 8.64
CA TYR A 69 5.02 -3.39 7.87
C TYR A 69 4.48 -3.16 6.46
N MET A 70 3.43 -2.35 6.30
CA MET A 70 2.85 -2.09 4.98
C MET A 70 3.79 -1.28 4.09
N CYS A 71 4.54 -0.34 4.66
CA CYS A 71 5.56 0.45 3.96
C CYS A 71 6.78 -0.40 3.57
N ASP A 72 7.21 -1.33 4.41
CA ASP A 72 8.28 -2.30 4.09
C ASP A 72 7.88 -3.16 2.90
N VAL A 73 6.66 -3.71 2.92
CA VAL A 73 6.14 -4.50 1.79
C VAL A 73 6.01 -3.66 0.52
N ALA A 74 5.59 -2.40 0.64
CA ALA A 74 5.55 -1.48 -0.49
C ALA A 74 6.93 -1.14 -1.05
N ARG A 75 7.97 -1.08 -0.21
CA ARG A 75 9.36 -0.92 -0.64
C ARG A 75 9.89 -2.15 -1.37
N ASP A 76 9.53 -3.34 -0.89
CA ASP A 76 9.91 -4.61 -1.51
C ASP A 76 9.24 -4.83 -2.87
N LEU A 77 8.01 -4.32 -3.05
CA LEU A 77 7.34 -4.29 -4.33
C LEU A 77 7.91 -3.16 -5.20
N GLU A 78 8.78 -3.49 -6.15
CA GLU A 78 9.28 -2.53 -7.14
C GLU A 78 8.14 -1.75 -7.82
N ILE A 79 8.35 -0.44 -7.92
CA ILE A 79 7.40 0.60 -8.36
C ILE A 79 6.74 0.30 -9.73
N THR A 80 7.37 -0.50 -10.58
CA THR A 80 6.89 -0.82 -11.94
C THR A 80 5.60 -1.66 -11.95
N THR A 81 5.44 -2.59 -11.00
CA THR A 81 4.22 -3.41 -10.86
C THR A 81 3.08 -2.60 -10.21
N VAL A 82 3.44 -1.65 -9.35
CA VAL A 82 2.53 -0.62 -8.81
C VAL A 82 2.06 0.31 -9.94
N GLN A 83 2.93 0.76 -10.85
CA GLN A 83 2.55 1.61 -11.98
C GLN A 83 1.51 0.95 -12.91
N THR A 84 1.68 -0.34 -13.22
CA THR A 84 0.72 -1.10 -14.04
C THR A 84 -0.60 -1.39 -13.33
N ALA A 85 -0.57 -1.72 -12.03
CA ALA A 85 -1.78 -1.95 -11.22
C ALA A 85 -2.54 -0.65 -10.88
N PHE A 86 -1.86 0.51 -10.92
CA PHE A 86 -2.46 1.82 -10.65
C PHE A 86 -3.02 2.53 -11.90
N GLY A 87 -2.88 1.94 -13.09
CA GLY A 87 -3.30 2.57 -14.34
C GLY A 87 -2.45 3.79 -14.72
N VAL A 88 -1.28 3.94 -14.12
CA VAL A 88 -0.33 5.00 -14.46
C VAL A 88 0.36 4.59 -15.76
N ARG A 89 -0.11 5.18 -16.86
CA ARG A 89 0.57 5.08 -18.16
C ARG A 89 1.91 5.78 -18.06
N ASP A 90 2.98 5.01 -18.24
CA ASP A 90 4.36 5.40 -18.55
C ASP A 90 4.83 6.79 -18.10
N VAL A 91 5.80 6.80 -17.17
CA VAL A 91 6.55 8.02 -16.78
C VAL A 91 7.21 8.69 -18.00
N ASN A 92 7.57 7.93 -19.04
CA ASN A 92 8.09 8.50 -20.31
C ASN A 92 7.09 9.43 -20.99
N ARG A 93 5.79 9.19 -20.83
CA ARG A 93 4.74 10.03 -21.40
C ARG A 93 4.57 11.35 -20.64
N VAL A 94 4.83 11.33 -19.33
CA VAL A 94 4.80 12.52 -18.46
C VAL A 94 6.08 13.34 -18.63
N ALA A 95 7.23 12.71 -18.88
CA ALA A 95 8.48 13.41 -19.23
C ALA A 95 8.36 14.20 -20.56
N ASP A 96 7.63 13.65 -21.54
CA ASP A 96 7.29 14.38 -22.77
C ASP A 96 6.31 15.55 -22.52
N GLU A 97 5.39 15.44 -21.55
CA GLU A 97 4.49 16.54 -21.17
C GLU A 97 5.20 17.66 -20.39
N PHE A 98 6.22 17.35 -19.59
CA PHE A 98 7.01 18.37 -18.88
C PHE A 98 8.11 19.02 -19.73
N SER A 99 8.62 18.35 -20.76
CA SER A 99 9.55 18.95 -21.73
C SER A 99 8.87 19.88 -22.74
N GLY A 100 7.54 19.83 -22.83
CA GLY A 100 6.73 20.73 -23.67
C GLY A 100 6.35 22.07 -23.02
N ILE A 101 6.67 22.31 -21.74
CA ILE A 101 6.41 23.61 -21.10
C ILE A 101 7.54 24.57 -21.49
N SER A 102 7.38 25.18 -22.66
CA SER A 102 8.23 26.25 -23.17
C SER A 102 8.38 27.36 -22.12
N LEU A 103 9.59 27.54 -21.61
CA LEU A 103 10.06 28.74 -20.91
C LEU A 103 10.17 29.89 -21.93
N ASP A 104 9.06 30.34 -22.49
CA ASP A 104 9.04 31.60 -23.24
C ASP A 104 7.73 32.36 -23.03
N SER A 105 7.73 33.13 -21.94
CA SER A 105 6.89 34.32 -21.76
C SER A 105 7.50 35.13 -20.61
N LEU A 106 8.58 35.85 -20.95
CA LEU A 106 9.06 37.03 -20.24
C LEU A 106 9.20 38.16 -21.25
#